data_AF-A0A956FP38-F1
#
_entry.id   AF-A0A956FP38-F1
#
_cell.length_a   1.000
_cell.length_b   1.000
_cell.length_c   1.000
_cell.angle_alpha   90.00
_cell.angle_beta   90.00
_cell.angle_gamma   90.00
#
_symmetry.space_group_name_H-M   'P 1'
#
loop_
_entity.id
_entity.type
_entity.pdbx_description
1 polymer ?
#
loop_
_entity_poly.entity_id
_entity_poly.type
_entity_poly.pdbx_seq_one_letter_code
_entity_poly.pdbx_strand_id
1 'polypeptide(L)' 'MSKAEPRREGKRTTYFVDDRPLANGDALELRLGGNKGWASVTITGLPDVLRLQVEANDGTRLVTTVPPEAELRWP' A
#
# COMPACT_ATOMS: atom_id res chain seq x y z
N MET A 1 13.60 4.24 -3.24
CA MET A 1 12.45 4.58 -2.38
C MET A 1 11.26 4.54 -3.28
N SER A 2 10.37 3.58 -3.09
CA SER A 2 9.31 3.29 -4.04
C SER A 2 7.99 3.74 -3.44
N LYS A 3 7.31 4.64 -4.13
CA LYS A 3 6.00 5.16 -3.74
C LYS A 3 4.95 4.50 -4.60
N ALA A 4 3.73 4.38 -4.08
CA ALA A 4 2.60 3.99 -4.93
C ALA A 4 2.24 5.13 -5.87
N GLU A 5 2.37 4.89 -7.17
CA GLU A 5 2.07 5.88 -8.20
C GLU A 5 0.73 5.55 -8.86
N PRO A 6 -0.27 6.45 -8.81
CA PRO A 6 -1.50 6.27 -9.57
C PRO A 6 -1.23 6.54 -11.05
N ARG A 7 -1.53 5.57 -11.91
CA ARG A 7 -1.60 5.75 -13.37
C ARG A 7 -3.06 5.66 -13.81
N ARG A 8 -3.50 6.65 -14.57
CA ARG A 8 -4.88 6.74 -15.06
C ARG A 8 -4.94 6.33 -16.53
N GLU A 9 -5.60 5.21 -16.82
CA GLU A 9 -5.92 4.78 -18.18
C GLU A 9 -7.42 4.98 -18.41
N GLY A 10 -7.78 6.09 -19.07
CA GLY A 10 -9.16 6.49 -19.30
C GLY A 10 -9.94 6.73 -18.00
N LYS A 11 -10.94 5.87 -17.73
CA LYS A 11 -11.77 5.93 -16.51
C LYS A 11 -11.19 5.14 -15.33
N ARG A 12 -10.12 4.35 -15.53
CA ARG A 12 -9.57 3.46 -14.50
C ARG A 12 -8.29 4.05 -13.91
N THR A 13 -8.19 4.03 -12.59
CA THR A 13 -6.95 4.32 -11.86
C THR A 13 -6.34 3.00 -11.43
N THR A 14 -5.08 2.77 -11.80
CA THR A 14 -4.29 1.63 -11.34
C THR A 14 -3.08 2.17 -10.58
N TYR A 15 -2.81 1.63 -9.41
CA TYR A 15 -1.64 2.03 -8.61
C TYR A 15 -0.48 1.08 -8.91
N PHE A 16 0.73 1.62 -8.95
CA PHE A 16 1.95 0.86 -9.22
C PHE A 16 2.97 1.07 -8.12
N VAL A 17 3.70 0.01 -7.76
CA VAL A 17 4.89 0.04 -6.91
C VAL A 17 5.98 -0.74 -7.62
N ASP A 18 7.15 -0.13 -7.82
CA ASP A 18 8.27 -0.71 -8.58
C ASP A 18 7.85 -1.22 -9.98
N ASP A 19 7.07 -0.40 -10.70
CA ASP A 19 6.49 -0.72 -12.02
C ASP A 19 5.56 -1.95 -12.07
N ARG A 20 5.21 -2.51 -10.91
CA ARG A 20 4.23 -3.59 -10.80
C ARG A 20 2.86 -3.04 -10.37
N PRO A 21 1.77 -3.44 -11.04
CA PRO A 21 0.43 -3.01 -10.66
C PRO A 21 0.03 -3.62 -9.32
N LEU A 22 -0.69 -2.85 -8.52
CA LEU A 22 -1.30 -3.30 -7.27
C LEU A 22 -2.71 -3.84 -7.51
N ALA A 23 -3.08 -4.86 -6.74
CA ALA A 23 -4.39 -5.49 -6.69
C ALA A 23 -4.83 -5.72 -5.24
N ASN A 24 -6.15 -5.82 -5.01
CA ASN A 24 -6.68 -6.21 -3.70
C ASN A 24 -6.20 -7.63 -3.34
N GLY A 25 -5.69 -7.80 -2.13
CA GLY A 25 -5.08 -9.04 -1.65
C GLY A 25 -3.56 -9.08 -1.76
N ASP A 26 -2.93 -8.15 -2.48
CA ASP A 26 -1.46 -8.10 -2.56
C ASP A 26 -0.85 -7.80 -1.19
N ALA A 27 0.19 -8.56 -0.85
CA ALA A 27 1.02 -8.33 0.33
C ALA A 27 2.21 -7.45 -0.04
N LEU A 28 2.38 -6.35 0.68
CA LEU A 28 3.46 -5.40 0.53
C LEU A 28 4.15 -5.15 1.86
N GLU A 29 5.29 -4.49 1.81
CA GLU A 29 5.92 -3.89 2.98
C GLU A 29 5.71 -2.36 2.93
N LEU A 30 5.19 -1.82 4.03
CA LEU A 30 4.96 -0.40 4.27
C LEU A 30 6.05 0.15 5.20
N ARG A 31 6.59 1.30 4.86
CA ARG A 31 7.41 2.10 5.76
C ARG A 31 6.83 3.50 5.89
N LEU A 32 6.53 3.90 7.12
CA LEU A 32 6.06 5.25 7.42
C LEU A 32 7.25 6.21 7.49
N GLY A 33 7.10 7.42 6.95
CA GLY A 33 8.12 8.47 7.02
C GLY A 33 8.58 8.70 8.46
N GLY A 34 9.88 8.54 8.70
CA GLY A 34 10.50 8.66 10.03
C GLY A 34 10.67 7.36 10.81
N ASN A 35 10.01 6.27 10.41
CA ASN A 35 10.24 4.95 11.01
C ASN A 35 11.41 4.21 10.34
N LYS A 36 12.18 3.45 11.14
CA LYS A 36 13.29 2.61 10.62
C LYS A 36 12.85 1.22 10.14
N GLY A 37 11.64 0.78 10.50
CA GLY A 37 11.13 -0.55 10.17
C GLY A 37 10.18 -0.57 8.98
N TRP A 38 10.18 -1.70 8.28
CA TRP A 38 9.14 -2.10 7.33
C TRP A 38 8.09 -2.93 8.08
N ALA A 39 6.82 -2.74 7.75
CA ALA A 39 5.70 -3.50 8.30
C ALA A 39 4.93 -4.15 7.17
N SER A 40 4.55 -5.43 7.32
CA SER A 40 3.76 -6.13 6.32
C SER A 40 2.32 -5.61 6.30
N VAL A 41 1.80 -5.39 5.10
CA VAL A 41 0.45 -4.87 4.87
C VAL A 41 -0.22 -5.58 3.70
N THR A 42 -1.55 -5.55 3.66
CA THR A 42 -2.34 -6.11 2.54
C THR A 42 -3.19 -5.02 1.90
N ILE A 43 -3.24 -4.98 0.57
CA ILE A 43 -4.12 -4.05 -0.16
C ILE A 43 -5.58 -4.49 -0.03
N THR A 44 -6.48 -3.58 0.34
CA THR A 44 -7.92 -3.90 0.51
C THR A 44 -8.89 -2.92 -0.16
N GLY A 45 -8.42 -1.82 -0.76
CA GLY A 45 -9.28 -0.70 -1.18
C GLY A 45 -9.25 -0.28 -2.66
N LEU A 46 -8.67 -1.05 -3.57
CA LEU A 46 -8.57 -0.65 -4.98
C LEU A 46 -9.85 -0.93 -5.79
N PRO A 47 -10.11 -0.18 -6.88
CA PRO A 47 -9.26 0.86 -7.49
C PRO A 47 -9.49 2.28 -6.95
N ASP A 48 -10.53 2.52 -6.15
CA ASP A 48 -10.97 3.86 -5.79
C ASP A 48 -10.03 4.55 -4.78
N VAL A 49 -9.60 3.82 -3.74
CA VAL A 49 -8.76 4.38 -2.67
C VAL A 49 -7.70 3.36 -2.26
N LEU A 50 -6.42 3.68 -2.41
CA LEU A 50 -5.36 2.79 -1.94
C LEU A 50 -5.40 2.65 -0.40
N ARG A 51 -6.08 1.60 0.08
CA ARG A 51 -6.19 1.23 1.49
C ARG A 51 -5.34 0.00 1.78
N LEU A 52 -4.72 0.03 2.95
CA LEU A 52 -3.90 -1.02 3.49
C LEU A 52 -4.55 -1.57 4.75
N GLN A 53 -4.46 -2.88 4.93
CA GLN A 53 -4.70 -3.54 6.20
C GLN A 53 -3.35 -3.88 6.83
N VAL A 54 -3.14 -3.43 8.06
CA VAL A 54 -2.02 -3.83 8.92
C VAL A 54 -2.57 -4.75 10.00
N GLU A 55 -1.92 -5.88 10.26
CA GLU A 55 -2.23 -6.73 11.41
C GLU A 55 -1.17 -6.50 12.49
N ALA A 56 -1.62 -6.07 13.66
CA ALA A 56 -0.77 -5.92 14.83
C ALA A 56 -0.56 -7.28 15.52
N ASN A 57 0.48 -7.37 16.35
CA ASN A 57 0.87 -8.62 17.03
C ASN A 57 -0.22 -9.19 17.95
N ASP A 58 -1.18 -8.38 18.38
CA ASP A 58 -2.33 -8.76 19.20
C ASP A 58 -3.52 -9.28 18.36
N GLY A 59 -3.35 -9.40 17.03
CA GLY A 59 -4.40 -9.77 16.08
C GLY A 59 -5.31 -8.60 15.69
N THR A 60 -5.07 -7.39 16.20
CA THR A 60 -5.85 -6.22 15.81
C THR A 60 -5.57 -5.86 14.35
N ARG A 61 -6.63 -5.73 13.56
CA ARG A 61 -6.54 -5.33 12.15
C ARG A 61 -6.91 -3.86 12.01
N LEU A 62 -5.97 -3.08 11.49
CA LEU A 62 -6.15 -1.67 11.20
C LEU A 62 -6.20 -1.47 9.69
N VAL A 63 -7.31 -0.91 9.21
CA VAL A 63 -7.44 -0.48 7.81
C VAL A 63 -7.20 1.02 7.75
N THR A 64 -6.23 1.45 6.96
CA THR A 64 -5.90 2.86 6.77
C THR A 64 -5.68 3.19 5.30
N THR A 65 -5.82 4.46 4.96
CA THR A 65 -5.41 4.96 3.63
C THR A 65 -3.91 5.16 3.63
N VAL A 66 -3.24 4.87 2.52
CA VAL A 66 -1.78 5.07 2.40
C VAL A 66 -1.44 6.55 2.62
N PRO A 67 -0.63 6.88 3.64
CA PRO A 67 -0.15 8.25 3.82
C PRO A 67 0.75 8.68 2.65
N PRO A 68 0.74 9.95 2.23
CA PRO A 68 1.55 10.44 1.09
C PRO A 68 3.07 10.32 1.31
N GLU A 69 3.52 10.28 2.56
CA GLU A 69 4.91 10.07 2.97
C GLU A 69 5.32 8.60 3.11
N ALA A 70 4.37 7.68 2.96
CA ALA A 70 4.66 6.26 3.06
C ALA A 70 5.47 5.76 1.85
N GLU A 71 6.42 4.87 2.14
CA GLU A 71 7.11 4.05 1.16
C GLU A 71 6.47 2.65 1.13
N LEU A 72 6.33 2.09 -0.07
CA LEU A 72 5.81 0.75 -0.29
C LEU A 72 6.81 -0.03 -1.14
N ARG A 73 6.97 -1.32 -0.85
CA ARG A 73 7.75 -2.23 -1.69
C ARG A 73 7.17 -3.63 -1.66
N TRP A 74 7.55 -4.42 -2.65
CA TRP A 74 7.32 -5.86 -2.63
C TRP A 74 8.28 -6.52 -1.63
N PRO A 75 7.83 -7.55 -0.89
CA PRO A 75 8.71 -8.36 -0.05
C PRO A 75 9.76 -9.14 -0.86
#